data_AF-A0ABD3CI39-F1
#
_entry.id   AF-A0ABD3CI39-F1
#
_cell.length_a   1.000
_cell.length_b   1.000
_cell.length_c   1.000
_cell.angle_alpha   90.00
_cell.angle_beta   90.00
_cell.angle_gamma   90.00
#
_symmetry.space_group_name_H-M   'P 1'
#
loop_
_entity.id
_entity.type
_entity.pdbx_description
1 polymer ?
#
loop_
_entity_poly.entity_id
_entity_poly.type
_entity_poly.pdbx_seq_one_letter_code
_entity_poly.pdbx_strand_id
1 'polypeptide(L)'
;MSLIGELPKLEVLKLRRYAFRGKLCYLSGAKFVRLRFLLLEDLDVKYWLAHWPDCFPVLKHLIIRHCYELQDIIPTLDRVLTLGELEVDNCSLYTEDWAREMEKRKNDGRFRVQIHSSKDVIQ
;
A
#
# COMPACT_ATOMS: atom_id res chain seq x y z
N MET A 1 1.14 1.75 16.86
CA MET A 1 0.59 2.41 15.66
C MET A 1 -0.70 3.22 15.93
N SER A 2 -1.31 3.17 17.12
CA SER A 2 -2.58 3.86 17.40
C SER A 2 -2.47 5.40 17.40
N LEU A 3 -1.47 5.98 18.09
CA LEU A 3 -1.39 7.43 18.29
C LEU A 3 -1.25 8.25 17.00
N ILE A 4 -0.50 7.76 16.01
CA ILE A 4 -0.25 8.48 14.75
C ILE A 4 -1.50 8.45 13.87
N GLY A 5 -2.24 7.35 13.87
CA GLY A 5 -3.47 7.23 13.08
C GLY A 5 -4.55 8.20 13.50
N GLU A 6 -4.62 8.50 14.79
CA GLU A 6 -5.62 9.39 15.38
C GLU A 6 -5.35 10.89 15.15
N LEU A 7 -4.23 11.25 14.51
CA LEU A 7 -3.89 12.64 14.25
C LEU A 7 -4.94 13.28 13.30
N PRO A 8 -5.67 14.32 13.76
CA PRO A 8 -6.89 14.81 13.09
C PRO A 8 -6.64 15.59 11.80
N LYS A 9 -5.38 15.72 11.37
CA LYS A 9 -4.96 16.41 10.14
C LYS A 9 -3.91 15.62 9.37
N LEU A 10 -3.67 14.35 9.73
CA LEU A 10 -2.69 13.53 9.03
C LEU A 10 -3.27 13.07 7.69
N GLU A 11 -2.77 13.67 6.61
CA GLU A 11 -3.22 13.38 5.24
C GLU A 11 -2.18 12.62 4.41
N VAL A 12 -0.91 12.70 4.83
CA VAL A 12 0.23 12.09 4.15
C VAL A 12 1.06 11.33 5.17
N LEU A 13 1.31 10.05 4.91
CA LEU A 13 2.15 9.20 5.73
C LEU A 13 3.17 8.52 4.83
N LYS A 14 4.44 8.67 5.18
CA LYS A 14 5.56 8.07 4.44
C LYS A 14 6.33 7.19 5.39
N LEU A 15 6.26 5.89 5.17
CA LEU A 15 6.93 4.87 5.97
C LEU A 15 8.10 4.37 5.13
N ARG A 16 9.29 4.72 5.60
CA ARG A 16 10.57 4.39 4.96
C ARG A 16 11.35 3.42 5.83
N ARG A 17 12.43 2.84 5.30
CA ARG A 17 13.51 2.14 6.04
C ARG A 17 13.40 2.23 7.56
N TYR A 18 13.26 1.07 8.19
CA TYR A 18 13.18 0.93 9.65
C TYR A 18 11.95 1.56 10.32
N ALA A 19 10.94 2.05 9.57
CA ALA A 19 9.65 2.44 10.14
C ALA A 19 8.94 1.27 10.85
N PHE A 20 9.26 0.04 10.45
CA PHE A 20 8.87 -1.18 11.11
C PHE A 20 10.07 -2.09 11.29
N ARG A 21 9.98 -2.97 12.28
CA ARG A 21 10.93 -4.07 12.46
C ARG A 21 10.19 -5.39 12.28
N GLY A 22 10.80 -6.28 11.51
CA GLY A 22 10.31 -7.64 11.29
C GLY A 22 9.39 -7.78 10.07
N LYS A 23 9.09 -9.03 9.75
CA LYS A 23 8.39 -9.44 8.52
C LYS A 23 6.88 -9.21 8.56
N LEU A 24 6.31 -8.93 9.74
CA LEU A 24 4.87 -8.77 9.94
C LEU A 24 4.57 -7.35 10.41
N CYS A 25 3.75 -6.63 9.64
CA CYS A 25 3.14 -5.39 10.07
C CYS A 25 1.66 -5.64 10.38
N TYR A 26 1.20 -5.29 11.58
CA TYR A 26 -0.20 -5.37 11.96
C TYR A 26 -0.70 -4.02 12.47
N LEU A 27 -1.70 -3.46 11.81
CA LEU A 27 -2.37 -2.23 12.21
C LEU A 27 -3.63 -2.54 13.01
N SER A 28 -3.47 -2.95 14.28
CA SER A 28 -4.61 -3.04 15.21
C SER A 28 -5.03 -1.66 15.72
N GLY A 29 -6.32 -1.35 15.58
CA GLY A 29 -6.94 -0.17 16.20
C GLY A 29 -6.54 1.19 15.61
N ALA A 30 -5.51 1.27 14.76
CA ALA A 30 -5.12 2.49 14.09
C ALA A 30 -6.15 2.85 13.00
N LYS A 31 -6.72 4.06 13.10
CA LYS A 31 -7.67 4.60 12.11
C LYS A 31 -7.12 5.89 11.53
N PHE A 32 -6.55 5.81 10.34
CA PHE A 32 -6.02 6.93 9.59
C PHE A 32 -7.15 7.67 8.84
N VAL A 33 -8.07 8.27 9.61
CA VAL A 33 -9.38 8.77 9.11
C VAL A 33 -9.30 9.87 8.05
N ARG A 34 -8.16 10.57 7.93
CA ARG A 34 -7.94 11.64 6.93
C ARG A 34 -6.82 11.34 5.96
N LEU A 35 -6.20 10.17 6.05
CA LEU A 35 -5.02 9.85 5.26
C LEU A 35 -5.41 9.62 3.80
N ARG A 36 -4.85 10.45 2.93
CA ARG A 36 -5.09 10.43 1.48
C ARG A 36 -3.93 9.83 0.70
N PHE A 37 -2.73 9.89 1.25
CA PHE A 37 -1.51 9.38 0.63
C PHE A 37 -0.71 8.51 1.61
N LEU A 38 -0.36 7.31 1.17
CA LEU A 38 0.51 6.39 1.88
C LEU A 38 1.67 5.95 0.99
N LEU A 39 2.89 6.10 1.47
CA LEU A 39 4.10 5.53 0.87
C LEU A 39 4.68 4.46 1.79
N LEU A 40 4.94 3.30 1.23
CA LEU A 40 5.71 2.21 1.82
C LEU A 40 6.99 2.05 0.99
N GLU A 41 8.14 2.40 1.58
CA GLU A 41 9.40 2.44 0.85
C GLU A 41 10.51 1.72 1.62
N ASP A 42 11.13 0.73 0.97
CA ASP A 42 12.30 0.02 1.50
C ASP A 42 12.04 -0.54 2.91
N LEU A 43 10.93 -1.29 3.00
CA LEU A 43 10.47 -1.95 4.22
C LEU A 43 10.75 -3.45 4.13
N ASP A 44 11.32 -4.01 5.19
CA ASP A 44 11.57 -5.45 5.35
C ASP A 44 10.28 -6.24 5.71
N VAL A 45 9.13 -5.75 5.25
CA VAL A 45 7.81 -6.34 5.56
C VAL A 45 7.43 -7.35 4.49
N LYS A 46 7.07 -8.55 4.94
CA LYS A 46 6.58 -9.64 4.10
C LYS A 46 5.06 -9.69 4.06
N TYR A 47 4.44 -9.47 5.22
CA TYR A 47 2.99 -9.49 5.42
C TYR A 47 2.55 -8.15 6.01
N TRP A 48 1.78 -7.40 5.24
CA TRP A 48 1.13 -6.19 5.72
C TRP A 48 -0.32 -6.54 6.03
N LEU A 49 -0.76 -6.40 7.28
CA LEU A 49 -2.10 -6.79 7.75
C LEU A 49 -2.83 -5.60 8.37
N ALA A 50 -3.96 -5.23 7.77
CA ALA A 50 -4.83 -4.14 8.18
C ALA A 50 -6.24 -4.42 7.65
N HIS A 51 -7.26 -3.89 8.31
CA HIS A 51 -8.59 -3.85 7.70
C HIS A 51 -8.67 -2.58 6.86
N TRP A 52 -8.27 -2.63 5.58
CA TRP A 52 -8.01 -1.42 4.80
C TRP A 52 -9.15 -0.41 4.78
N PRO A 53 -10.43 -0.79 4.56
CA PRO A 53 -11.53 0.18 4.57
C PRO A 53 -11.69 0.88 5.92
N ASP A 54 -11.44 0.17 7.02
CA ASP A 54 -11.60 0.69 8.38
C ASP A 54 -10.39 1.53 8.81
N CYS A 55 -9.18 1.09 8.43
CA CYS A 55 -7.94 1.76 8.74
C CYS A 55 -7.70 2.99 7.85
N PHE A 56 -8.17 2.97 6.60
CA PHE A 56 -7.84 3.95 5.56
C PHE A 56 -9.07 4.35 4.72
N PRO A 57 -10.14 4.89 5.35
CA PRO A 57 -11.44 5.10 4.70
C PRO A 57 -11.43 6.13 3.57
N VAL A 58 -10.42 7.00 3.50
CA VAL A 58 -10.32 8.09 2.50
C VAL A 58 -9.02 8.09 1.71
N LEU A 59 -8.29 6.97 1.72
CA LEU A 59 -7.03 6.82 1.02
C LEU A 59 -7.25 6.93 -0.49
N LYS A 60 -6.47 7.77 -1.15
CA LYS A 60 -6.56 8.03 -2.59
C LYS A 60 -5.38 7.45 -3.37
N HIS A 61 -4.20 7.48 -2.76
CA HIS A 61 -2.95 7.10 -3.40
C HIS A 61 -2.13 6.19 -2.47
N LEU A 62 -1.74 5.02 -2.98
CA LEU A 62 -0.80 4.10 -2.35
C LEU A 62 0.43 3.91 -3.24
N ILE A 63 1.63 4.15 -2.69
CA ILE A 63 2.90 3.81 -3.34
C ILE A 63 3.60 2.71 -2.54
N ILE A 64 4.07 1.70 -3.23
CA ILE A 64 4.89 0.62 -2.70
C ILE A 64 6.19 0.59 -3.50
N ARG A 65 7.31 0.90 -2.85
CA ARG A 65 8.60 1.04 -3.50
C ARG A 65 9.67 0.23 -2.78
N HIS A 66 10.49 -0.51 -3.52
CA HIS A 66 11.62 -1.27 -2.95
C HIS A 66 11.22 -2.23 -1.82
N CYS A 67 9.97 -2.72 -1.81
CA CYS A 67 9.48 -3.69 -0.83
C CYS A 67 9.65 -5.10 -1.40
N TYR A 68 10.89 -5.58 -1.41
CA TYR A 68 11.27 -6.81 -2.13
C TYR A 68 10.73 -8.11 -1.51
N GLU A 69 10.45 -8.12 -0.20
CA GLU A 69 9.91 -9.30 0.48
C GLU A 69 8.38 -9.31 0.53
N LEU A 70 7.70 -8.26 0.08
CA LEU A 70 6.26 -8.13 0.22
C LEU A 70 5.54 -9.21 -0.61
N GLN A 71 4.77 -10.05 0.08
CA GLN A 71 4.12 -11.24 -0.47
C GLN A 71 2.63 -11.31 -0.14
N ASP A 72 2.12 -10.45 0.73
CA ASP A 72 0.69 -10.36 0.96
C ASP A 72 0.35 -8.93 1.33
N ILE A 73 -0.40 -8.28 0.44
CA ILE A 73 -1.01 -6.99 0.68
C ILE A 73 -2.50 -7.25 0.78
N ILE A 74 -2.90 -7.74 1.94
CA ILE A 74 -4.22 -7.76 2.56
C ILE A 74 -5.40 -8.16 1.66
N PRO A 75 -6.25 -9.10 2.11
CA PRO A 75 -7.47 -9.52 1.41
C PRO A 75 -8.59 -8.45 1.26
N THR A 76 -8.35 -7.16 1.51
CA THR A 76 -9.41 -6.12 1.53
C THR A 76 -9.07 -4.77 0.89
N LEU A 77 -7.89 -4.60 0.25
CA LEU A 77 -7.55 -3.31 -0.37
C LEU A 77 -8.51 -2.95 -1.52
N ASP A 78 -8.97 -3.96 -2.24
CA ASP A 78 -9.99 -3.87 -3.30
C ASP A 78 -11.29 -3.22 -2.81
N ARG A 79 -11.60 -3.35 -1.51
CA ARG A 79 -12.78 -2.75 -0.89
C ARG A 79 -12.62 -1.27 -0.53
N VAL A 80 -11.43 -0.68 -0.68
CA VAL A 80 -11.21 0.76 -0.48
C VAL A 80 -11.67 1.52 -1.72
N LEU A 81 -12.92 1.99 -1.71
CA LEU A 81 -13.54 2.65 -2.86
C LEU A 81 -12.90 3.99 -3.24
N THR A 82 -12.23 4.66 -2.29
CA THR A 82 -11.60 5.97 -2.53
C THR A 82 -10.23 5.87 -3.19
N LEU A 83 -9.62 4.68 -3.21
CA LEU A 83 -8.29 4.47 -3.75
C LEU A 83 -8.36 4.55 -5.27
N GLY A 84 -7.78 5.61 -5.82
CA GLY A 84 -7.73 5.89 -7.26
C GLY A 84 -6.37 5.60 -7.90
N GLU A 85 -5.29 5.55 -7.10
CA GLU A 85 -3.93 5.32 -7.62
C GLU A 85 -3.17 4.30 -6.77
N LEU A 86 -2.55 3.34 -7.46
CA LEU A 86 -1.60 2.39 -6.91
C LEU A 86 -0.32 2.43 -7.76
N GLU A 87 0.80 2.81 -7.14
CA GLU A 87 2.14 2.73 -7.75
C GLU A 87 2.93 1.59 -7.10
N VAL A 88 3.49 0.71 -7.92
CA VAL A 88 4.43 -0.34 -7.51
C VAL A 88 5.73 -0.10 -8.24
N ASP A 89 6.81 0.14 -7.48
CA ASP A 89 8.11 0.48 -8.03
C ASP A 89 9.17 -0.46 -7.46
N ASN A 90 9.80 -1.25 -8.34
CA ASN A 90 10.90 -2.14 -8.03
C ASN A 90 10.61 -3.05 -6.83
N CYS A 91 9.49 -3.77 -6.88
CA CYS A 91 9.05 -4.70 -5.84
C CYS A 91 9.20 -6.16 -6.29
N SER A 92 8.71 -7.10 -5.47
CA SER A 92 8.65 -8.51 -5.85
C SER A 92 7.73 -8.72 -7.06
N LEU A 93 8.01 -9.74 -7.89
CA LEU A 93 7.10 -10.14 -8.98
C LEU A 93 5.69 -10.41 -8.46
N TYR A 94 5.59 -11.01 -7.27
CA TYR A 94 4.31 -11.20 -6.60
C TYR A 94 3.54 -9.88 -6.40
N THR A 95 4.21 -8.83 -5.92
CA THR A 95 3.58 -7.52 -5.67
C THR A 95 3.15 -6.87 -6.99
N GLU A 96 3.98 -6.97 -8.02
CA GLU A 96 3.65 -6.49 -9.36
C GLU A 96 2.43 -7.23 -9.93
N ASP A 97 2.41 -8.56 -9.89
CA ASP A 97 1.29 -9.39 -10.37
C ASP A 97 -0.01 -9.11 -9.60
N TRP A 98 0.09 -8.96 -8.28
CA TRP A 98 -1.04 -8.58 -7.43
C TRP A 98 -1.61 -7.21 -7.83
N ALA A 99 -0.75 -6.23 -8.13
CA ALA A 99 -1.19 -4.90 -8.55
C ALA A 99 -1.92 -4.95 -9.91
N ARG A 100 -1.42 -5.77 -10.86
CA ARG A 100 -2.13 -6.02 -12.14
C ARG A 100 -3.49 -6.66 -11.92
N GLU A 101 -3.60 -7.63 -11.01
CA GLU A 101 -4.87 -8.29 -10.71
C GLU A 101 -5.86 -7.37 -9.99
N MET A 102 -5.36 -6.47 -9.14
CA MET A 102 -6.16 -5.41 -8.52
C MET A 102 -6.79 -4.47 -9.55
N GLU A 103 -6.04 -4.07 -10.57
CA GLU A 103 -6.55 -3.24 -11.67
C GLU A 103 -7.72 -3.90 -12.39
N LYS A 104 -7.56 -5.17 -12.76
CA LYS A 104 -8.61 -5.97 -13.42
C LYS A 104 -9.86 -6.15 -12.56
N ARG A 105 -9.71 -6.33 -11.25
CA ARG A 105 -10.85 -6.51 -10.33
C ARG A 105 -11.64 -5.24 -10.11
N LYS A 106 -10.99 -4.08 -10.01
CA LYS A 106 -11.69 -2.81 -9.77
C LYS A 106 -12.38 -2.27 -11.02
N ASN A 107 -11.78 -2.43 -12.21
CA ASN A 107 -12.30 -2.11 -13.56
C ASN A 107 -13.45 -1.05 -13.62
N ASP A 108 -13.27 0.08 -12.94
CA ASP A 108 -14.27 1.16 -12.82
C ASP A 108 -13.89 2.40 -13.66
N GLY A 109 -12.78 2.31 -14.40
CA GLY A 109 -12.20 3.39 -15.21
C GLY A 109 -11.61 4.55 -14.40
N ARG A 110 -11.62 4.48 -13.05
CA ARG A 110 -11.15 5.54 -12.14
C ARG A 110 -9.90 5.13 -11.38
N PHE A 111 -9.77 3.84 -11.06
CA PHE A 111 -8.60 3.27 -10.45
C PHE A 111 -7.49 3.05 -11.48
N ARG A 112 -6.28 3.53 -11.21
CA ARG A 112 -5.10 3.43 -12.08
C ARG A 112 -3.98 2.71 -11.36
N VAL A 113 -3.34 1.76 -12.04
CA VAL A 113 -2.15 1.09 -11.54
C VAL A 113 -0.93 1.48 -12.40
N GLN A 114 0.17 1.82 -11.74
CA GLN A 114 1.46 2.09 -12.37
C GLN A 114 2.49 1.11 -11.81
N ILE A 115 3.21 0.41 -12.68
CA ILE A 115 4.22 -0.56 -12.30
C ILE A 115 5.53 -0.17 -12.99
N HIS A 116 6.57 0.02 -12.19
CA HIS A 116 7.91 0.37 -12.65
C HIS A 116 8.86 -0.75 -12.20
N SER A 117 9.45 -1.49 -13.13
CA SER A 117 10.42 -2.54 -12.80
C SER A 117 11.76 -2.27 -13.50
N SER A 118 12.87 -2.28 -12.75
CA SER A 118 14.21 -2.14 -13.34
C SER A 118 14.57 -3.32 -14.26
N LYS A 119 13.78 -4.40 -14.23
CA LYS A 119 13.94 -5.56 -15.12
C LYS A 119 13.51 -5.27 -16.56
N ASP A 120 12.74 -4.21 -16.80
CA ASP A 120 12.26 -3.81 -18.13
C ASP A 120 13.35 -3.12 -18.99
N VAL A 121 14.57 -2.95 -18.45
CA VAL A 121 15.69 -2.24 -19.11
C VAL A 121 16.67 -3.21 -19.80
N ILE A 122 16.44 -4.53 -19.72
CA ILE A 122 17.28 -5.55 -20.39
C ILE A 122 16.41 -6.30 -21.41
N GLN A 123 16.17 -5.68 -22.57
CA GLN A 123 15.71 -6.35 -23.79
C GLN A 123 16.55 -5.90 -24.97
#